data_AF-A0A959INA2-F1
#
_entry.id   AF-A0A959INA2-F1
#
_cell.length_a   1.000
_cell.length_b   1.000
_cell.length_c   1.000
_cell.angle_alpha   90.00
_cell.angle_beta   90.00
_cell.angle_gamma   90.00
#
_symmetry.space_group_name_H-M   'P 1'
#
loop_
_entity.id
_entity.type
_entity.pdbx_description
1 polymer ?
#
loop_
_entity_poly.entity_id
_entity_poly.type
_entity_poly.pdbx_seq_one_letter_code
_entity_poly.pdbx_strand_id
1 'polypeptide(L)'
;MMPRIAFPLLLSALALVLILSGSACGNPPFAQGQKLYALHCESCHMDDGTGLGGNIPPLARSDYLADHQDILGCLIRYGQQDTIIVNGRSYSEVMPGVPDLTEFQIANIINYINQAWGNDYGFIKVEDLRRQLDDCGR
;
A
#
# COMPACT_ATOMS: atom_id res chain seq x y z
N MET A 1 -35.09 -34.29 56.47
CA MET A 1 -34.99 -35.34 55.42
C MET A 1 -35.09 -34.66 54.06
N MET A 2 -33.95 -34.50 53.36
CA MET A 2 -33.89 -34.02 51.98
C MET A 2 -34.12 -35.18 51.03
N PRO A 3 -34.70 -34.92 49.85
CA PRO A 3 -34.17 -35.50 48.63
C PRO A 3 -33.70 -34.40 47.68
N ARG A 4 -32.43 -34.53 47.29
CA ARG A 4 -31.80 -33.84 46.17
C ARG A 4 -32.50 -34.29 44.89
N ILE A 5 -32.93 -33.37 44.04
CA ILE A 5 -33.31 -33.69 42.66
C ILE A 5 -32.47 -32.85 41.71
N ALA A 6 -31.91 -33.58 40.75
CA ALA A 6 -30.83 -33.20 39.87
C ALA A 6 -31.27 -32.20 38.78
N PHE A 7 -30.34 -31.31 38.49
CA PHE A 7 -30.32 -30.39 37.35
C PHE A 7 -30.32 -31.19 36.03
N PRO A 8 -31.31 -31.03 35.11
CA PRO A 8 -31.16 -31.54 33.76
C PRO A 8 -30.36 -30.53 32.94
N LEU A 9 -29.09 -30.86 32.74
CA LEU A 9 -28.24 -30.34 31.66
C LEU A 9 -28.92 -30.58 30.30
N LEU A 10 -29.65 -29.60 29.76
CA LEU A 10 -30.17 -29.68 28.39
C LEU A 10 -30.35 -28.30 27.74
N LEU A 11 -29.46 -27.35 28.06
CA LEU A 11 -29.42 -26.02 27.43
C LEU A 11 -28.06 -25.64 26.82
N SER A 12 -27.14 -26.59 26.62
CA SER A 12 -25.76 -26.29 26.18
C SER A 12 -25.46 -26.58 24.72
N ALA A 13 -26.37 -27.18 23.94
CA ALA A 13 -26.03 -27.59 22.57
C ALA A 13 -26.25 -26.50 21.49
N LEU A 14 -27.03 -25.45 21.75
CA LEU A 14 -27.32 -24.42 20.72
C LEU A 14 -26.31 -23.26 20.71
N ALA A 15 -25.51 -23.09 21.77
CA ALA A 15 -24.56 -21.99 21.87
C ALA A 15 -23.23 -22.24 21.12
N LEU A 16 -22.94 -23.49 20.72
CA LEU A 16 -21.64 -23.83 20.11
C LEU A 16 -21.57 -23.58 18.59
N VAL A 17 -22.71 -23.43 17.91
CA VAL A 17 -22.74 -23.22 16.44
C VAL A 17 -22.54 -21.74 16.05
N LEU A 18 -22.78 -20.80 16.97
CA LEU A 18 -22.71 -19.36 16.69
C LEU A 18 -21.31 -18.74 16.76
N ILE A 19 -20.28 -19.49 17.17
CA ILE A 19 -18.92 -18.97 17.37
C ILE A 19 -18.03 -19.12 16.11
N LEU A 20 -18.48 -19.87 15.08
CA LEU A 20 -17.66 -20.19 13.90
C LEU A 20 -17.85 -19.26 12.68
N SER A 21 -18.63 -18.19 12.77
CA SER A 21 -18.94 -17.33 11.60
C SER A 21 -18.25 -15.96 11.61
N GLY A 22 -17.38 -15.67 12.59
CA GLY A 22 -16.91 -14.31 12.86
C GLY A 22 -15.56 -13.89 12.26
N SER A 23 -14.77 -14.80 11.71
CA SER A 23 -13.53 -14.41 11.03
C SER A 23 -13.85 -14.00 9.59
N ALA A 24 -14.45 -12.82 9.43
CA ALA A 24 -14.32 -12.12 8.16
C ALA A 24 -12.81 -11.96 7.93
N CYS A 25 -12.26 -12.73 6.99
CA CYS A 25 -10.91 -12.51 6.48
C CYS A 25 -10.91 -11.17 5.75
N GLY A 26 -10.88 -10.08 6.52
CA GLY A 26 -10.65 -8.74 6.00
C GLY A 26 -9.21 -8.69 5.55
N ASN A 27 -8.94 -9.09 4.30
CA ASN A 27 -7.69 -8.70 3.67
C ASN A 27 -7.73 -7.17 3.58
N PRO A 28 -6.84 -6.44 4.26
CA PRO A 28 -6.80 -5.00 4.11
C PRO A 28 -6.60 -4.69 2.61
N PRO A 29 -7.32 -3.70 2.07
CA PRO A 29 -7.16 -3.32 0.67
C PRO A 29 -5.67 -3.04 0.40
N PHE A 30 -5.15 -3.54 -0.72
CA PHE A 30 -3.75 -3.40 -1.14
C PHE A 30 -2.70 -4.05 -0.22
N ALA A 31 -3.06 -5.06 0.59
CA ALA A 31 -2.12 -5.76 1.48
C ALA A 31 -0.81 -6.23 0.81
N GLN A 32 -0.86 -6.65 -0.46
CA GLN A 32 0.34 -7.01 -1.21
C GLN A 32 1.19 -5.77 -1.54
N GLY A 33 0.57 -4.69 -1.99
CA GLY A 33 1.23 -3.41 -2.26
C GLY A 33 1.90 -2.84 -1.01
N GLN A 34 1.22 -2.90 0.14
CA GLN A 34 1.79 -2.50 1.43
C GLN A 34 3.05 -3.29 1.79
N LYS A 35 3.05 -4.62 1.62
CA LYS A 35 4.24 -5.46 1.91
C LYS A 35 5.40 -5.14 0.98
N LEU A 36 5.12 -4.89 -0.29
CA LEU A 36 6.14 -4.50 -1.27
C LEU A 36 6.69 -3.10 -0.96
N TYR A 37 5.83 -2.17 -0.56
CA TYR A 37 6.23 -0.83 -0.09
C TYR A 37 7.18 -0.93 1.12
N ALA A 38 6.81 -1.74 2.12
CA ALA A 38 7.63 -1.95 3.31
C ALA A 38 9.03 -2.49 2.95
N LEU A 39 9.12 -3.37 1.94
CA LEU A 39 10.37 -3.97 1.52
C LEU A 39 11.26 -3.04 0.68
N HIS A 40 10.66 -2.20 -0.16
CA HIS A 40 11.39 -1.49 -1.22
C HIS A 40 11.42 0.04 -1.07
N CYS A 41 10.51 0.62 -0.30
CA CYS A 41 10.26 2.06 -0.31
C CYS A 41 10.33 2.69 1.10
N GLU A 42 9.88 1.96 2.12
CA GLU A 42 9.71 2.44 3.50
C GLU A 42 11.01 2.95 4.13
N SER A 43 12.15 2.34 3.84
CA SER A 43 13.44 2.75 4.42
C SER A 43 13.82 4.21 4.10
N CYS A 44 13.29 4.77 3.01
CA CYS A 44 13.48 6.16 2.62
C CYS A 44 12.22 7.00 2.82
N HIS A 45 11.06 6.50 2.38
CA HIS A 45 9.81 7.25 2.39
C HIS A 45 9.02 7.15 3.71
N MET A 46 9.52 6.37 4.68
CA MET A 46 8.93 6.08 5.99
C MET A 46 7.64 5.24 5.89
N ASP A 47 7.23 4.64 7.00
CA ASP A 47 6.02 3.80 7.07
C ASP A 47 4.73 4.62 6.84
N ASP A 48 4.75 5.87 7.28
CA ASP A 48 3.68 6.85 7.13
C ASP A 48 3.78 7.70 5.84
N GLY A 49 4.72 7.40 4.96
CA GLY A 49 4.89 8.10 3.68
C GLY A 49 5.33 9.56 3.82
N THR A 50 5.76 10.02 5.00
CA THR A 50 6.15 11.42 5.24
C THR A 50 7.51 11.78 4.64
N GLY A 51 8.27 10.80 4.17
CA GLY A 51 9.64 11.02 3.72
C GLY A 51 10.59 11.30 4.89
N LEU A 52 11.80 11.73 4.57
CA LEU A 52 12.86 11.97 5.54
C LEU A 52 13.34 13.42 5.47
N GLY A 53 12.74 14.26 6.31
CA GLY A 53 13.12 15.66 6.45
C GLY A 53 13.07 16.43 5.13
N GLY A 54 14.14 17.17 4.82
CA GLY A 54 14.27 17.94 3.58
C GLY A 54 14.90 17.19 2.41
N ASN A 55 15.23 15.90 2.58
CA ASN A 55 16.07 15.16 1.63
C ASN A 55 15.25 14.15 0.81
N ILE A 56 14.30 13.46 1.44
CA ILE A 56 13.42 12.50 0.76
C ILE A 56 12.00 13.07 0.69
N PRO A 57 11.38 13.14 -0.50
CA PRO A 57 10.05 13.71 -0.64
C PRO A 57 8.97 12.85 0.03
N PRO A 58 7.91 13.48 0.57
CA PRO A 58 6.74 12.77 1.06
C PRO A 58 5.96 12.14 -0.10
N LEU A 59 5.43 10.95 0.12
CA LEU A 59 4.43 10.30 -0.72
C LEU A 59 3.01 10.56 -0.18
N ALA A 60 2.89 10.79 1.12
CA ALA A 60 1.65 11.19 1.76
C ALA A 60 1.23 12.60 1.28
N ARG A 61 0.03 12.70 0.70
CA ARG A 61 -0.57 13.94 0.17
C ARG A 61 0.38 14.71 -0.75
N SER A 62 1.08 13.98 -1.61
CA SER A 62 2.03 14.54 -2.58
C SER A 62 1.28 15.10 -3.79
N ASP A 63 1.42 16.41 -4.05
CA ASP A 63 0.96 17.06 -5.30
C ASP A 63 1.65 16.45 -6.54
N TYR A 64 2.95 16.18 -6.43
CA TYR A 64 3.74 15.59 -7.49
C TYR A 64 3.18 14.24 -7.93
N LEU A 65 2.84 13.35 -6.98
CA LEU A 65 2.20 12.08 -7.32
C LEU A 65 0.82 12.26 -7.95
N ALA A 66 0.03 13.24 -7.50
CA ALA A 66 -1.28 13.51 -8.08
C ALA A 66 -1.17 13.91 -9.57
N ASP A 67 -0.17 14.72 -9.90
CA ASP A 67 0.01 15.29 -11.24
C ASP A 67 0.79 14.39 -12.21
N HIS A 68 1.53 13.39 -11.71
CA HIS A 68 2.48 12.59 -12.49
C HIS A 68 2.20 11.08 -12.43
N GLN A 69 0.93 10.68 -12.35
CA GLN A 69 0.52 9.27 -12.32
C GLN A 69 0.99 8.47 -13.54
N ASP A 70 1.19 9.14 -14.68
CA ASP A 70 1.59 8.58 -15.96
C ASP A 70 3.07 8.15 -16.04
N ILE A 71 3.91 8.55 -15.09
CA ILE A 71 5.34 8.23 -15.08
C ILE A 71 5.80 7.40 -13.87
N LEU A 72 4.92 7.12 -12.91
CA LEU A 72 5.29 6.44 -11.66
C LEU A 72 5.92 5.07 -11.90
N GLY A 73 5.46 4.34 -12.92
CA GLY A 73 6.10 3.09 -13.34
C GLY A 73 7.59 3.26 -13.65
N CYS A 74 7.93 4.30 -14.40
CA CYS A 74 9.31 4.62 -14.77
C CYS A 74 10.14 5.02 -13.55
N LEU A 75 9.59 5.85 -12.65
CA LEU A 75 10.28 6.29 -11.43
C LEU A 75 10.62 5.10 -10.52
N ILE A 76 9.67 4.17 -10.32
CA ILE A 76 9.90 2.98 -9.50
C ILE A 76 10.90 2.03 -10.18
N ARG A 77 10.74 1.76 -11.48
CA ARG A 77 11.59 0.79 -12.19
C ARG A 77 13.03 1.27 -12.32
N TYR A 78 13.22 2.54 -12.63
CA TYR A 78 14.51 3.05 -13.08
C TYR A 78 15.04 4.26 -12.30
N GLY A 79 14.32 4.70 -11.28
CA GLY A 79 14.74 5.78 -10.40
C GLY A 79 14.54 7.19 -10.98
N GLN A 80 14.91 8.18 -10.18
CA GLN A 80 14.83 9.61 -10.46
C GLN A 80 16.13 10.31 -10.04
N GLN A 81 16.61 11.25 -10.86
CA GLN A 81 17.82 12.03 -10.56
C GLN A 81 17.61 13.54 -10.70
N ASP A 82 16.59 13.99 -11.44
CA ASP A 82 16.35 15.42 -11.60
C ASP A 82 15.79 16.02 -10.32
N THR A 83 16.01 17.32 -10.16
CA THR A 83 15.38 18.10 -9.10
C THR A 83 13.88 18.19 -9.34
N ILE A 84 13.09 17.82 -8.34
CA ILE A 84 11.63 17.90 -8.36
C ILE A 84 11.13 18.82 -7.26
N ILE A 85 9.90 19.31 -7.43
CA ILE A 85 9.19 20.06 -6.40
C ILE A 85 8.03 19.20 -5.91
N VAL A 86 7.99 18.95 -4.61
CA VAL A 86 6.90 18.22 -3.95
C VAL A 86 6.38 19.06 -2.79
N ASN A 87 5.09 19.36 -2.79
CA ASN A 87 4.41 20.19 -1.80
C ASN A 87 5.12 21.53 -1.57
N GLY A 88 5.56 22.16 -2.66
CA GLY A 88 6.27 23.44 -2.65
C GLY A 88 7.73 23.40 -2.16
N ARG A 89 8.32 22.21 -1.96
CA ARG A 89 9.72 22.04 -1.54
C ARG A 89 10.54 21.35 -2.62
N SER A 90 11.78 21.79 -2.80
CA SER A 90 12.72 21.22 -3.76
C SER A 90 13.42 19.98 -3.19
N TYR A 91 13.52 18.92 -3.99
CA TYR A 91 14.24 17.69 -3.68
C TYR A 91 15.16 17.35 -4.85
N SER A 92 16.43 17.06 -4.56
CA SER A 92 17.46 16.83 -5.58
C SER A 92 18.26 15.55 -5.33
N GLU A 93 17.91 14.78 -4.31
CA GLU A 93 18.55 13.50 -4.02
C GLU A 93 18.13 12.45 -5.05
N VAL A 94 19.07 11.54 -5.35
CA VAL A 94 18.81 10.44 -6.28
C VAL A 94 17.91 9.41 -5.62
N MET A 95 16.80 9.08 -6.28
CA MET A 95 15.97 7.91 -5.98
C MET A 95 16.46 6.74 -6.84
N PRO A 96 17.04 5.67 -6.26
CA PRO A 96 17.40 4.48 -7.01
C PRO A 96 16.16 3.77 -7.57
N GLY A 97 16.28 3.19 -8.77
CA GLY A 97 15.26 2.30 -9.31
C GLY A 97 15.30 0.91 -8.69
N VAL A 98 14.20 0.18 -8.82
CA VAL A 98 14.08 -1.22 -8.39
C VAL A 98 13.80 -2.11 -9.62
N PRO A 99 14.85 -2.48 -10.38
CA PRO A 99 14.70 -3.11 -11.70
C PRO A 99 14.03 -4.48 -11.66
N ASP A 100 14.18 -5.21 -10.55
CA ASP A 100 13.73 -6.60 -10.43
C ASP A 100 12.22 -6.74 -10.11
N LEU A 101 11.51 -5.62 -9.92
CA LEU A 101 10.07 -5.66 -9.72
C LEU A 101 9.32 -5.93 -11.03
N THR A 102 8.47 -6.95 -10.99
CA THR A 102 7.50 -7.23 -12.04
C THR A 102 6.49 -6.08 -12.17
N GLU A 103 5.86 -5.94 -13.34
CA GLU A 103 4.81 -4.95 -13.57
C GLU A 103 3.68 -5.06 -12.55
N PHE A 104 3.23 -6.29 -12.24
CA PHE A 104 2.20 -6.52 -11.22
C PHE A 104 2.62 -6.03 -9.83
N GLN A 105 3.90 -6.18 -9.46
CA GLN A 105 4.39 -5.67 -8.18
C GLN A 105 4.41 -4.14 -8.16
N ILE A 106 4.90 -3.50 -9.23
CA ILE A 106 4.91 -2.04 -9.35
C ILE A 106 3.48 -1.48 -9.30
N ALA A 107 2.53 -2.06 -10.04
CA ALA A 107 1.13 -1.63 -10.02
C ALA A 107 0.52 -1.74 -8.60
N ASN A 108 0.83 -2.82 -7.88
CA ASN A 108 0.36 -2.98 -6.50
C ASN A 108 0.98 -1.93 -5.55
N ILE A 109 2.26 -1.60 -5.71
CA ILE A 109 2.92 -0.54 -4.92
C ILE A 109 2.23 0.80 -5.19
N ILE A 110 2.05 1.17 -6.47
CA ILE A 110 1.39 2.43 -6.86
C ILE A 110 -0.03 2.49 -6.28
N ASN A 111 -0.82 1.42 -6.43
CA ASN A 111 -2.19 1.39 -5.93
C ASN A 111 -2.27 1.45 -4.39
N TYR A 112 -1.28 0.91 -3.67
CA TYR A 112 -1.17 1.12 -2.22
C TYR A 112 -0.89 2.59 -1.90
N ILE A 113 0.13 3.20 -2.53
CA ILE A 113 0.50 4.60 -2.31
C ILE A 113 -0.67 5.54 -2.61
N ASN A 114 -1.39 5.30 -3.72
CA ASN A 114 -2.52 6.13 -4.15
C ASN A 114 -3.71 6.14 -3.18
N GLN A 115 -3.77 5.19 -2.25
CA GLN A 115 -4.85 5.02 -1.26
C GLN A 115 -4.37 5.14 0.19
N ALA A 116 -3.07 5.29 0.40
CA ALA A 116 -2.47 5.45 1.70
C ALA A 116 -2.46 6.92 2.14
N TRP A 117 -2.44 7.15 3.45
CA TRP A 117 -2.16 8.46 4.06
C TRP A 117 -3.08 9.62 3.64
N GLY A 118 -4.29 9.28 3.19
CA GLY A 118 -5.29 10.23 2.70
C GLY A 118 -5.09 10.65 1.24
N ASN A 119 -4.29 9.91 0.47
CA ASN A 119 -4.26 10.00 -0.98
C ASN A 119 -5.56 9.44 -1.58
N ASP A 120 -5.95 9.98 -2.73
CA ASP A 120 -7.03 9.46 -3.57
C ASP A 120 -6.68 9.77 -5.05
N TYR A 121 -5.66 9.07 -5.55
CA TYR A 121 -5.10 9.32 -6.89
C TYR A 121 -5.57 8.30 -7.93
N GLY A 122 -6.64 7.57 -7.61
CA GLY A 122 -7.20 6.53 -8.46
C GLY A 122 -6.35 5.25 -8.52
N PHE A 123 -6.67 4.39 -9.48
CA PHE A 123 -6.03 3.09 -9.66
C PHE A 123 -5.33 2.99 -11.00
N ILE A 124 -4.12 2.45 -10.99
CA ILE A 124 -3.41 2.04 -12.19
C ILE A 124 -3.70 0.58 -12.49
N LYS A 125 -4.08 0.28 -13.74
CA LYS A 125 -4.17 -1.09 -14.26
C LYS A 125 -2.81 -1.53 -14.77
N VAL A 126 -2.57 -2.83 -14.77
CA VAL A 126 -1.28 -3.38 -15.24
C VAL A 126 -1.06 -3.07 -16.72
N GLU A 127 -2.12 -2.98 -17.52
CA GLU A 127 -2.04 -2.59 -18.93
C GLU A 127 -1.62 -1.13 -19.10
N ASP A 128 -2.11 -0.24 -18.25
CA ASP A 128 -1.69 1.17 -18.23
C ASP A 128 -0.23 1.27 -17.82
N LEU A 129 0.15 0.57 -16.74
CA LEU A 129 1.53 0.52 -16.28
C LEU A 129 2.49 -0.03 -17.33
N ARG A 130 2.10 -1.08 -18.06
CA ARG A 130 2.93 -1.63 -19.14
C ARG A 130 3.18 -0.58 -20.20
N ARG A 131 2.16 0.18 -20.61
CA ARG A 131 2.33 1.31 -21.52
C ARG A 131 3.31 2.35 -20.98
N GLN A 132 3.18 2.74 -19.70
CA GLN A 132 4.14 3.66 -19.08
C GLN A 132 5.58 3.13 -19.19
N LEU A 133 5.77 1.83 -18.90
CA LEU A 133 7.09 1.19 -18.93
C LEU A 133 7.68 1.09 -20.34
N ASP A 134 6.85 0.84 -21.35
CA ASP A 134 7.25 0.83 -22.76
C ASP A 134 7.61 2.24 -23.26
N ASP A 135 6.94 3.27 -22.72
CA ASP A 135 7.10 4.67 -23.09
C ASP A 135 8.08 5.44 -22.17
N CYS A 136 8.80 4.75 -21.28
CA CYS A 136 9.82 5.40 -20.47
C CYS A 136 10.92 5.95 -21.39
N GLY A 137 10.78 7.23 -21.78
CA GLY A 137 11.59 7.92 -22.78
C GLY A 137 13.06 8.07 -22.39
N ARG A 138 13.76 6.94 -22.40
CA ARG A 138 15.18 6.78 -22.15
C ARG A 138 15.81 6.05 -23.32
#